data_AF-A0A2A7EB79-F1
#
_entry.id   AF-A0A2A7EB79-F1
#
_cell.length_a   1.000
_cell.length_b   1.000
_cell.length_c   1.000
_cell.angle_alpha   90.00
_cell.angle_beta   90.00
_cell.angle_gamma   90.00
#
_symmetry.space_group_name_H-M   'P 1'
#
loop_
_entity.id
_entity.type
_entity.pdbx_description
1 polymer ?
#
loop_
_entity_poly.entity_id
_entity_poly.type
_entity_poly.pdbx_seq_one_letter_code
_entity_poly.pdbx_strand_id
1 'polypeptide(L)'
;MKTAEKLDLIIKEEYKNMNGVLVVQRGNVVFENYYNGYCPDNAFHVASVTKTIISALIGICVDKKYIENVDQKVIEFFPEYNVHSSEITVRHLLTMTAPHPFVDWQEPLEELCTQKDWVQYTLNRIGQGGEIGLFKYSSAGAHVLSAIITSVTGKSAREFANEYLFQPIGMREIPNYDMKAFGFDDLFGKDVKGWVHDPSGISTGGWGLTLTVKDMAKFGQLYLNEGIHNGKQILSKSWIKESTEMNQNQYCYLWWLREEDGIFSYCAMGDGGNVICCVPEKELVVVIASEVIPNAEDRWKLIKECILPYLKD
;
A
#
# COMPACT_ATOMS: atom_id res chain seq x y z
N MET A 1 -20.04 -28.16 12.85
CA MET A 1 -20.03 -26.80 12.28
C MET A 1 -19.00 -26.78 11.16
N LYS A 2 -19.41 -26.39 9.95
CA LYS A 2 -18.50 -26.32 8.81
C LYS A 2 -17.46 -25.24 9.10
N THR A 3 -16.18 -25.49 8.82
CA THR A 3 -15.04 -24.65 9.22
C THR A 3 -15.19 -23.16 8.85
N ALA A 4 -15.80 -22.86 7.70
CA ALA A 4 -16.11 -21.50 7.29
C ALA A 4 -17.13 -20.78 8.21
N GLU A 5 -18.08 -21.50 8.79
CA GLU A 5 -19.05 -20.94 9.76
C GLU A 5 -18.35 -20.49 11.04
N LYS A 6 -17.32 -21.23 11.49
CA LYS A 6 -16.55 -20.86 12.68
C LYS A 6 -15.72 -19.60 12.43
N LEU A 7 -15.04 -19.51 11.28
CA LEU A 7 -14.31 -18.30 10.90
C LEU A 7 -15.24 -17.09 10.81
N ASP A 8 -16.41 -17.27 10.20
CA ASP A 8 -17.42 -16.21 10.09
C ASP A 8 -17.90 -15.70 11.46
N LEU A 9 -18.16 -16.62 12.40
CA LEU A 9 -18.56 -16.26 13.76
C LEU A 9 -17.48 -15.46 14.49
N ILE A 10 -16.22 -15.92 14.44
CA ILE A 10 -15.08 -15.21 15.06
C ILE A 10 -14.96 -13.78 14.50
N ILE A 11 -15.06 -13.62 13.17
CA ILE A 11 -14.99 -12.29 12.55
C ILE A 11 -16.12 -11.37 13.04
N LYS A 12 -17.35 -11.88 13.12
CA LYS A 12 -18.51 -11.09 13.60
C LYS A 12 -18.39 -10.69 15.07
N GLU A 13 -17.79 -11.54 15.91
CA GLU A 13 -17.72 -11.31 17.35
C GLU A 13 -16.52 -10.45 17.74
N GLU A 14 -15.34 -10.73 17.19
CA GLU A 14 -14.06 -10.14 17.59
C GLU A 14 -13.62 -8.99 16.66
N TYR A 15 -14.03 -8.99 15.39
CA TYR A 15 -13.51 -8.06 14.37
C TYR A 15 -14.61 -7.23 13.70
N LYS A 16 -15.47 -6.60 14.51
CA LYS A 16 -16.70 -5.90 14.09
C LYS A 16 -16.52 -4.80 13.04
N ASN A 17 -15.34 -4.20 12.94
CA ASN A 17 -15.04 -3.17 11.96
C ASN A 17 -14.62 -3.72 10.58
N MET A 18 -14.46 -5.04 10.44
CA MET A 18 -14.22 -5.67 9.14
C MET A 18 -15.48 -5.56 8.28
N ASN A 19 -15.31 -5.12 7.03
CA ASN A 19 -16.37 -4.94 6.07
C ASN A 19 -16.35 -6.00 4.96
N GLY A 20 -15.18 -6.57 4.68
CA GLY A 20 -15.05 -7.66 3.73
C GLY A 20 -13.75 -8.42 3.92
N VAL A 21 -13.79 -9.71 3.61
CA VAL A 21 -12.65 -10.62 3.69
C VAL A 21 -12.71 -11.59 2.51
N LEU A 22 -11.54 -11.86 1.93
CA LEU A 22 -11.41 -12.87 0.90
C LEU A 22 -10.07 -13.59 1.06
N VAL A 23 -10.13 -14.92 0.98
CA VAL A 23 -8.99 -15.83 1.14
C VAL A 23 -8.86 -16.62 -0.14
N VAL A 24 -7.71 -16.47 -0.80
CA VAL A 24 -7.34 -17.20 -2.02
C VAL A 24 -6.19 -18.13 -1.69
N GLN A 25 -6.34 -19.42 -1.96
CA GLN A 25 -5.27 -20.39 -1.82
C GLN A 25 -5.10 -21.12 -3.17
N ARG A 26 -3.87 -21.18 -3.69
CA ARG A 26 -3.56 -21.81 -4.98
C ARG A 26 -4.43 -21.27 -6.12
N GLY A 27 -4.67 -19.96 -6.11
CA GLY A 27 -5.53 -19.27 -7.08
C GLY A 27 -7.04 -19.50 -6.93
N ASN A 28 -7.49 -20.27 -5.94
CA ASN A 28 -8.91 -20.54 -5.70
C ASN A 28 -9.44 -19.77 -4.49
N VAL A 29 -10.61 -19.16 -4.62
CA VAL A 29 -11.31 -18.53 -3.47
C VAL A 29 -11.79 -19.65 -2.53
N VAL A 30 -11.24 -19.68 -1.31
CA VAL A 30 -11.61 -20.66 -0.28
C VAL A 30 -12.54 -20.08 0.80
N PHE A 31 -12.55 -18.76 0.93
CA PHE A 31 -13.47 -18.02 1.80
C PHE A 31 -13.69 -16.61 1.26
N GLU A 32 -14.93 -16.14 1.23
CA GLU A 32 -15.30 -14.77 0.86
C GLU A 32 -16.53 -14.41 1.68
N ASN A 33 -16.48 -13.30 2.43
CA ASN A 33 -17.66 -12.77 3.11
C ASN A 33 -17.61 -11.25 3.26
N TYR A 34 -18.80 -10.65 3.40
CA TYR A 34 -18.99 -9.22 3.55
C TYR A 34 -19.92 -8.93 4.73
N TYR A 35 -19.66 -7.82 5.40
CA TYR A 35 -20.26 -7.45 6.67
C TYR A 35 -20.81 -6.03 6.62
N ASN A 36 -21.52 -5.61 7.67
CA ASN A 36 -21.97 -4.23 7.85
C ASN A 36 -22.80 -3.65 6.68
N GLY A 37 -23.51 -4.52 5.95
CA GLY A 37 -24.34 -4.14 4.80
C GLY A 37 -23.58 -3.96 3.49
N TYR A 38 -22.28 -4.25 3.47
CA TYR A 38 -21.48 -4.21 2.25
C TYR A 38 -21.60 -5.49 1.42
N CYS A 39 -21.20 -5.39 0.16
CA CYS A 39 -21.24 -6.44 -0.85
C CYS A 39 -19.93 -6.45 -1.67
N PRO A 40 -19.74 -7.45 -2.56
CA PRO A 40 -18.51 -7.58 -3.36
C PRO A 40 -18.15 -6.39 -4.25
N ASP A 41 -19.14 -5.53 -4.56
CA ASP A 41 -18.94 -4.39 -5.43
C ASP A 41 -18.53 -3.12 -4.70
N ASN A 42 -18.55 -3.09 -3.37
CA ASN A 42 -18.14 -1.93 -2.61
C ASN A 42 -16.62 -1.77 -2.58
N ALA A 43 -16.17 -0.53 -2.80
CA ALA A 43 -14.79 -0.12 -2.60
C ALA A 43 -14.62 0.54 -1.23
N PHE A 44 -13.50 0.24 -0.58
CA PHE A 44 -13.14 0.69 0.76
C PHE A 44 -11.87 1.51 0.70
N HIS A 45 -11.78 2.57 1.50
CA HIS A 45 -10.54 3.28 1.68
C HIS A 45 -9.51 2.38 2.38
N VAL A 46 -8.40 2.07 1.72
CA VAL A 46 -7.43 1.06 2.21
C VAL A 46 -6.26 1.66 2.99
N ALA A 47 -6.30 2.97 3.26
CA ALA A 47 -5.28 3.70 3.99
C ALA A 47 -3.86 3.36 3.47
N SER A 48 -2.94 2.98 4.35
CA SER A 48 -1.54 2.75 3.99
C SER A 48 -1.24 1.55 3.08
N VAL A 49 -2.23 0.70 2.75
CA VAL A 49 -2.08 -0.27 1.65
C VAL A 49 -1.73 0.44 0.34
N THR A 50 -2.13 1.71 0.18
CA THR A 50 -1.78 2.58 -0.94
C THR A 50 -0.27 2.63 -1.20
N LYS A 51 0.56 2.64 -0.15
CA LYS A 51 2.02 2.73 -0.27
C LYS A 51 2.58 1.54 -1.04
N THR A 52 2.04 0.36 -0.79
CA THR A 52 2.47 -0.86 -1.49
C THR A 52 2.10 -0.83 -2.98
N ILE A 53 0.98 -0.18 -3.33
CA ILE A 53 0.65 0.09 -4.74
C ILE A 53 1.68 1.04 -5.35
N ILE A 54 2.04 2.14 -4.66
CA ILE A 54 3.09 3.06 -5.12
C ILE A 54 4.42 2.33 -5.36
N SER A 55 4.81 1.41 -4.49
CA SER A 55 6.01 0.58 -4.69
C SER A 55 5.96 -0.21 -6.00
N ALA A 56 4.84 -0.88 -6.28
CA ALA A 56 4.66 -1.57 -7.56
C ALA A 56 4.77 -0.63 -8.77
N LEU A 57 4.21 0.59 -8.68
CA LEU A 57 4.28 1.57 -9.76
C LEU A 57 5.70 2.10 -9.99
N ILE A 58 6.48 2.31 -8.93
CA ILE A 58 7.91 2.64 -9.04
C ILE A 58 8.67 1.49 -9.72
N GLY A 59 8.36 0.24 -9.35
CA GLY A 59 8.93 -0.92 -10.02
C GLY A 59 8.63 -0.98 -11.52
N ILE A 60 7.38 -0.69 -11.91
CA ILE A 60 7.01 -0.55 -13.32
C ILE A 60 7.80 0.59 -13.99
N CYS A 61 8.01 1.71 -13.31
CA CYS A 61 8.81 2.82 -13.83
C CYS A 61 10.28 2.41 -14.07
N VAL A 62 10.87 1.62 -13.17
CA VAL A 62 12.23 1.07 -13.31
C VAL A 62 12.30 0.07 -14.47
N ASP A 63 11.34 -0.85 -14.55
CA ASP A 63 11.26 -1.85 -15.62
C ASP A 63 11.14 -1.18 -17.00
N LYS A 64 10.41 -0.06 -17.06
CA LYS A 64 10.19 0.73 -18.28
C LYS A 64 11.26 1.80 -18.55
N LYS A 65 12.27 1.93 -17.68
CA LYS A 65 13.34 2.92 -17.80
C LYS A 65 12.89 4.38 -17.72
N TYR A 66 11.75 4.63 -17.07
CA TYR A 66 11.40 5.99 -16.62
C TYR A 66 12.24 6.42 -15.42
N ILE A 67 12.66 5.45 -14.60
CA ILE A 67 13.61 5.59 -13.50
C ILE A 67 14.78 4.66 -13.85
N GLU A 68 16.02 5.12 -13.78
CA GLU A 68 17.19 4.29 -14.14
C GLU A 68 17.36 3.13 -13.16
N ASN A 69 17.24 3.43 -11.86
CA ASN A 69 17.29 2.51 -10.74
C ASN A 69 16.88 3.23 -9.44
N VAL A 70 16.73 2.49 -8.35
CA VAL A 70 16.31 3.05 -7.07
C VAL A 70 17.39 3.87 -6.35
N ASP A 71 18.64 3.85 -6.79
CA ASP A 71 19.74 4.62 -6.19
C ASP A 71 19.85 6.03 -6.78
N GLN A 72 19.01 6.38 -7.77
CA GLN A 72 18.87 7.76 -8.24
C GLN A 72 18.41 8.68 -7.12
N LYS A 73 18.97 9.89 -7.08
CA LYS A 73 18.64 10.89 -6.07
C LYS A 73 17.26 11.48 -6.34
N VAL A 74 16.49 11.66 -5.27
CA VAL A 74 15.13 12.22 -5.33
C VAL A 74 15.12 13.61 -5.97
N ILE A 75 16.14 14.42 -5.70
CA ILE A 75 16.21 15.80 -6.20
C ILE A 75 16.37 15.89 -7.72
N GLU A 76 16.89 14.83 -8.37
CA GLU A 76 17.08 14.80 -9.83
C GLU A 76 15.74 14.79 -10.59
N PHE A 77 14.66 14.35 -9.95
CA PHE A 77 13.32 14.33 -10.54
C PHE A 77 12.58 15.67 -10.45
N PHE A 78 13.13 16.64 -9.71
CA PHE A 78 12.46 17.92 -9.48
C PHE A 78 13.42 19.13 -9.58
N PRO A 79 14.05 19.33 -10.75
CA PRO A 79 15.00 20.44 -10.96
C PRO A 79 14.38 21.84 -10.77
N GLU A 80 13.05 21.96 -10.80
CA GLU A 80 12.30 23.19 -10.57
C GLU A 80 12.23 23.59 -9.08
N TYR A 81 12.41 22.65 -8.16
CA TYR A 81 12.34 22.94 -6.73
C TYR A 81 13.68 23.45 -6.21
N ASN A 82 13.68 24.70 -5.72
CA ASN A 82 14.81 25.26 -4.99
C ASN A 82 14.77 24.82 -3.52
N VAL A 83 15.24 23.60 -3.27
CA VAL A 83 15.30 22.98 -1.93
C VAL A 83 16.73 22.57 -1.60
N HIS A 84 17.00 22.28 -0.34
CA HIS A 84 18.31 21.77 0.05
C HIS A 84 18.59 20.43 -0.63
N SER A 85 19.71 20.36 -1.38
CA SER A 85 20.18 19.11 -1.95
C SER A 85 20.42 18.11 -0.83
N SER A 86 19.85 16.92 -0.98
CA SER A 86 20.02 15.81 -0.05
C SER A 86 20.49 14.57 -0.80
N GLU A 87 21.19 13.67 -0.10
CA GLU A 87 21.64 12.38 -0.65
C GLU A 87 20.53 11.31 -0.59
N ILE A 88 19.27 11.76 -0.49
CA ILE A 88 18.11 10.86 -0.44
C ILE A 88 17.84 10.30 -1.82
N THR A 89 17.68 8.98 -1.89
CA THR A 89 17.42 8.24 -3.11
C THR A 89 16.01 7.67 -3.10
N VAL A 90 15.54 7.20 -4.25
CA VAL A 90 14.27 6.47 -4.36
C VAL A 90 14.25 5.27 -3.38
N ARG A 91 15.37 4.58 -3.22
CA ARG A 91 15.55 3.47 -2.28
C ARG A 91 15.29 3.90 -0.84
N HIS A 92 15.83 5.05 -0.42
CA HIS A 92 15.62 5.56 0.94
C HIS A 92 14.14 5.84 1.23
N LEU A 93 13.38 6.34 0.25
CA LEU A 93 11.93 6.51 0.39
C LEU A 93 11.20 5.16 0.46
N LEU A 94 11.53 4.23 -0.42
CA LEU A 94 10.92 2.90 -0.50
C LEU A 94 11.14 2.07 0.78
N THR A 95 12.29 2.21 1.42
CA THR A 95 12.65 1.49 2.65
C THR A 95 12.33 2.25 3.93
N MET A 96 11.74 3.45 3.83
CA MET A 96 11.46 4.34 4.98
C MET A 96 12.73 4.65 5.79
N THR A 97 13.85 4.89 5.12
CA THR A 97 15.15 5.18 5.76
C THR A 97 15.67 6.59 5.49
N ALA A 98 14.85 7.43 4.85
CA ALA A 98 15.11 8.86 4.79
C ALA A 98 14.86 9.51 6.17
N PRO A 99 15.75 10.39 6.64
CA PRO A 99 15.54 11.08 7.90
C PRO A 99 14.47 12.16 7.71
N HIS A 100 13.51 12.14 8.63
CA HIS A 100 12.44 13.13 8.75
C HIS A 100 12.47 13.78 10.15
N PRO A 101 12.11 15.06 10.30
CA PRO A 101 12.34 15.81 11.54
C PRO A 101 11.25 15.64 12.60
N PHE A 102 10.18 14.87 12.34
CA PHE A 102 9.07 14.71 13.29
C PHE A 102 9.46 13.85 14.51
N VAL A 103 8.85 14.13 15.66
CA VAL A 103 9.19 13.50 16.96
C VAL A 103 8.22 12.35 17.26
N ASP A 104 8.68 11.32 17.98
CA ASP A 104 7.86 10.22 18.52
C ASP A 104 6.88 9.57 17.52
N TRP A 105 7.29 9.41 16.26
CA TRP A 105 6.48 8.82 15.17
C TRP A 105 5.22 9.61 14.80
N GLN A 106 5.12 10.87 15.24
CA GLN A 106 4.01 11.76 14.95
C GLN A 106 4.30 12.58 13.68
N GLU A 107 4.17 11.94 12.52
CA GLU A 107 4.26 12.65 11.24
C GLU A 107 3.12 13.67 11.12
N PRO A 108 3.38 14.94 10.78
CA PRO A 108 2.38 16.00 10.75
C PRO A 108 1.55 15.95 9.46
N LEU A 109 0.77 14.87 9.28
CA LEU A 109 0.01 14.64 8.05
C LEU A 109 -1.05 15.72 7.80
N GLU A 110 -1.73 16.20 8.84
CA GLU A 110 -2.69 17.30 8.73
C GLU A 110 -2.00 18.58 8.23
N GLU A 111 -0.82 18.90 8.77
CA GLU A 111 -0.03 20.07 8.36
C GLU A 111 0.36 19.96 6.88
N LEU A 112 0.82 18.79 6.44
CA LEU A 112 1.11 18.49 5.03
C LEU A 112 -0.12 18.74 4.16
N CYS A 113 -1.28 18.20 4.56
CA CYS A 113 -2.50 18.28 3.75
C CYS A 113 -2.97 19.73 3.54
N THR A 114 -2.69 20.63 4.49
CA THR A 114 -3.02 22.05 4.37
C THR A 114 -2.06 22.88 3.51
N GLN A 115 -0.94 22.30 3.06
CA GLN A 115 0.02 22.99 2.20
C GLN A 115 -0.49 23.13 0.77
N LYS A 116 -0.03 24.17 0.08
CA LYS A 116 -0.31 24.37 -1.35
C LYS A 116 0.47 23.41 -2.25
N ASP A 117 1.70 23.10 -1.85
CA ASP A 117 2.60 22.20 -2.55
C ASP A 117 3.17 21.19 -1.54
N TRP A 118 2.64 19.98 -1.60
CA TRP A 118 2.99 18.90 -0.66
C TRP A 118 4.39 18.36 -0.95
N VAL A 119 4.82 18.40 -2.21
CA VAL A 119 6.14 17.92 -2.65
C VAL A 119 7.22 18.89 -2.16
N GLN A 120 7.09 20.19 -2.45
CA GLN A 120 8.03 21.19 -1.97
C GLN A 120 8.12 21.20 -0.44
N TYR A 121 6.98 21.11 0.25
CA TYR A 121 6.97 21.02 1.70
C TYR A 121 7.75 19.81 2.22
N THR A 122 7.54 18.63 1.62
CA THR A 122 8.22 17.40 2.03
C THR A 122 9.71 17.45 1.71
N LEU A 123 10.08 17.91 0.51
CA LEU A 123 11.47 18.06 0.09
C LEU A 123 12.26 19.05 0.96
N ASN A 124 11.61 20.11 1.46
CA ASN A 124 12.21 21.06 2.40
C ASN A 124 12.47 20.48 3.80
N ARG A 125 11.88 19.32 4.14
CA ARG A 125 12.00 18.69 5.46
C ARG A 125 12.78 17.38 5.42
N ILE A 126 12.70 16.62 4.34
CA ILE A 126 13.41 15.36 4.20
C ILE A 126 14.93 15.59 4.17
N GLY A 127 15.70 14.67 4.76
CA GLY A 127 17.13 14.89 4.98
C GLY A 127 17.42 15.62 6.29
N GLN A 128 16.41 16.16 6.96
CA GLN A 128 16.52 16.77 8.28
C GLN A 128 15.94 15.81 9.32
N GLY A 129 16.58 15.66 10.47
CA GLY A 129 16.09 14.77 11.54
C GLY A 129 16.93 13.53 11.80
N GLY A 130 18.18 13.50 11.36
CA GLY A 130 19.16 12.48 11.72
C GLY A 130 19.94 11.95 10.54
N GLU A 131 20.47 10.73 10.70
CA GLU A 131 21.25 10.03 9.69
C GLU A 131 20.34 9.23 8.75
N ILE A 132 20.75 9.10 7.50
CA ILE A 132 20.14 8.19 6.52
C ILE A 132 20.35 6.75 7.00
N GLY A 133 19.34 5.90 6.84
CA GLY A 133 19.42 4.47 7.15
C GLY A 133 18.56 4.05 8.34
N LEU A 134 18.20 4.98 9.22
CA LEU A 134 17.30 4.70 10.34
C LEU A 134 15.86 4.60 9.86
N PHE A 135 15.18 3.49 10.19
CA PHE A 135 13.80 3.27 9.83
C PHE A 135 12.88 4.30 10.51
N LYS A 136 12.10 5.02 9.70
CA LYS A 136 11.12 6.02 10.13
C LYS A 136 9.98 6.11 9.11
N TYR A 137 8.82 5.61 9.49
CA TYR A 137 7.67 5.43 8.61
C TYR A 137 7.06 6.80 8.23
N SER A 138 6.96 7.07 6.92
CA SER A 138 6.52 8.37 6.39
C SER A 138 5.52 8.24 5.25
N SER A 139 4.35 8.84 5.41
CA SER A 139 3.38 9.05 4.35
C SER A 139 3.78 10.18 3.41
N ALA A 140 4.49 11.20 3.91
CA ALA A 140 5.02 12.28 3.09
C ALA A 140 6.10 11.78 2.11
N GLY A 141 7.02 10.92 2.56
CA GLY A 141 8.02 10.28 1.71
C GLY A 141 7.39 9.41 0.62
N ALA A 142 6.32 8.67 0.95
CA ALA A 142 5.55 7.92 -0.05
C ALA A 142 4.82 8.85 -1.05
N HIS A 143 4.37 10.04 -0.63
CA HIS A 143 3.82 11.05 -1.54
C HIS A 143 4.86 11.54 -2.55
N VAL A 144 6.11 11.72 -2.13
CA VAL A 144 7.20 12.08 -3.05
C VAL A 144 7.45 11.00 -4.10
N LEU A 145 7.31 9.71 -3.77
CA LEU A 145 7.35 8.64 -4.79
C LEU A 145 6.22 8.77 -5.83
N SER A 146 5.01 9.13 -5.40
CA SER A 146 3.91 9.43 -6.33
C SER A 146 4.20 10.63 -7.23
N ALA A 147 4.83 11.67 -6.67
CA ALA A 147 5.28 12.83 -7.42
C ALA A 147 6.39 12.47 -8.43
N ILE A 148 7.32 11.57 -8.08
CA ILE A 148 8.34 11.06 -9.01
C ILE A 148 7.68 10.37 -10.20
N ILE A 149 6.69 9.48 -9.96
CA ILE A 149 5.92 8.84 -11.04
C ILE A 149 5.31 9.90 -11.95
N THR A 150 4.73 10.95 -11.36
CA THR A 150 4.11 12.04 -12.12
C THR A 150 5.13 12.81 -12.96
N SER A 151 6.28 13.16 -12.39
CA SER A 151 7.37 13.87 -13.06
C SER A 151 7.91 13.09 -14.27
N VAL A 152 8.21 11.79 -14.08
CA VAL A 152 8.88 11.00 -15.14
C VAL A 152 7.94 10.47 -16.22
N THR A 153 6.63 10.41 -15.95
CA THR A 153 5.64 9.87 -16.90
C THR A 153 4.70 10.91 -17.48
N GLY A 154 4.56 12.08 -16.85
CA GLY A 154 3.53 13.07 -17.14
C GLY A 154 2.10 12.63 -16.79
N LYS A 155 1.94 11.52 -16.06
CA LYS A 155 0.64 10.96 -15.63
C LYS A 155 0.60 10.91 -14.10
N SER A 156 -0.55 11.22 -13.51
CA SER A 156 -0.75 10.98 -12.08
C SER A 156 -0.54 9.49 -11.74
N ALA A 157 -0.13 9.15 -10.52
CA ALA A 157 0.04 7.75 -10.13
C ALA A 157 -1.27 6.95 -10.29
N ARG A 158 -2.44 7.57 -10.12
CA ARG A 158 -3.75 6.97 -10.44
C ARG A 158 -3.87 6.58 -11.91
N GLU A 159 -3.57 7.49 -12.84
CA GLU A 159 -3.65 7.22 -14.28
C GLU A 159 -2.64 6.17 -14.72
N PHE A 160 -1.41 6.29 -14.21
CA PHE A 160 -0.35 5.32 -14.47
C PHE A 160 -0.72 3.93 -13.93
N ALA A 161 -1.30 3.85 -12.73
CA ALA A 161 -1.79 2.59 -12.16
C ALA A 161 -2.94 2.00 -12.96
N ASN A 162 -3.93 2.81 -13.34
CA ASN A 162 -5.04 2.36 -14.18
C ASN A 162 -4.51 1.71 -15.47
N GLU A 163 -3.56 2.33 -16.15
CA GLU A 163 -3.03 1.87 -17.44
C GLU A 163 -2.07 0.67 -17.32
N TYR A 164 -1.13 0.72 -16.38
CA TYR A 164 0.00 -0.21 -16.36
C TYR A 164 -0.10 -1.31 -15.30
N LEU A 165 -0.98 -1.17 -14.32
CA LEU A 165 -1.14 -2.16 -13.25
C LEU A 165 -2.57 -2.70 -13.17
N PHE A 166 -3.56 -1.84 -12.93
CA PHE A 166 -4.93 -2.22 -12.61
C PHE A 166 -5.64 -2.85 -13.81
N GLN A 167 -5.73 -2.17 -14.96
CA GLN A 167 -6.36 -2.73 -16.17
C GLN A 167 -5.66 -4.03 -16.62
N PRO A 168 -4.31 -4.10 -16.70
CA PRO A 168 -3.62 -5.34 -17.09
C PRO A 168 -3.87 -6.55 -16.19
N ILE A 169 -4.19 -6.35 -14.91
CA ILE A 169 -4.54 -7.45 -13.99
C ILE A 169 -6.04 -7.58 -13.71
N GLY A 170 -6.86 -6.87 -14.50
CA GLY A 170 -8.31 -6.93 -14.45
C GLY A 170 -8.94 -6.28 -13.22
N MET A 171 -8.24 -5.37 -12.53
CA MET A 171 -8.82 -4.53 -11.49
C MET A 171 -9.74 -3.46 -12.09
N ARG A 172 -10.66 -2.95 -11.27
CA ARG A 172 -11.52 -1.83 -11.67
C ARG A 172 -10.69 -0.57 -11.91
N GLU A 173 -11.13 0.24 -12.86
CA GLU A 173 -10.59 1.58 -13.02
C GLU A 173 -10.91 2.42 -11.78
N ILE A 174 -9.89 3.11 -11.27
CA ILE A 174 -10.00 3.95 -10.10
C ILE A 174 -10.26 5.40 -10.54
N PRO A 175 -11.42 5.98 -10.17
CA PRO A 175 -11.72 7.37 -10.49
C PRO A 175 -10.88 8.34 -9.66
N ASN A 176 -10.80 9.59 -10.13
CA ASN A 176 -10.25 10.67 -9.33
C ASN A 176 -11.17 10.96 -8.14
N TYR A 177 -10.62 11.45 -7.03
CA TYR A 177 -11.40 11.94 -5.90
C TYR A 177 -10.89 13.31 -5.42
N ASP A 178 -11.69 14.34 -5.65
CA ASP A 178 -11.42 15.69 -5.16
C ASP A 178 -11.77 15.78 -3.66
N MET A 179 -10.75 15.86 -2.83
CA MET A 179 -10.91 16.03 -1.40
C MET A 179 -11.46 17.44 -1.07
N LYS A 180 -12.49 17.51 -0.22
CA LYS A 180 -13.22 18.77 0.04
C LYS A 180 -12.68 19.54 1.24
N ALA A 181 -12.19 18.83 2.25
CA ALA A 181 -11.56 19.38 3.43
C ALA A 181 -10.49 18.41 3.97
N PHE A 182 -9.82 18.79 5.05
CA PHE A 182 -8.70 18.02 5.63
C PHE A 182 -9.09 17.31 6.93
N GLY A 183 -10.39 17.09 7.15
CA GLY A 183 -10.89 16.38 8.33
C GLY A 183 -10.76 14.87 8.18
N PHE A 184 -10.86 14.14 9.29
CA PHE A 184 -10.79 12.68 9.30
C PHE A 184 -11.75 12.02 8.30
N ASP A 185 -13.00 12.51 8.20
CA ASP A 185 -14.00 11.95 7.29
C ASP A 185 -13.65 12.17 5.81
N ASP A 186 -12.95 13.25 5.46
CA ASP A 186 -12.48 13.50 4.09
C ASP A 186 -11.25 12.68 3.74
N LEU A 187 -10.41 12.37 4.73
CA LEU A 187 -9.18 11.60 4.57
C LEU A 187 -9.44 10.09 4.56
N PHE A 188 -10.31 9.61 5.46
CA PHE A 188 -10.49 8.19 5.77
C PHE A 188 -11.95 7.75 5.85
N GLY A 189 -12.90 8.67 5.65
CA GLY A 189 -14.32 8.37 5.79
C GLY A 189 -14.86 7.46 4.70
N LYS A 190 -16.02 6.87 4.99
CA LYS A 190 -16.71 5.89 4.14
C LYS A 190 -17.12 6.43 2.76
N ASP A 191 -17.24 7.75 2.63
CA ASP A 191 -17.69 8.43 1.42
C ASP A 191 -16.54 8.71 0.42
N VAL A 192 -15.29 8.48 0.83
CA VAL A 192 -14.15 8.51 -0.09
C VAL A 192 -14.30 7.38 -1.11
N LYS A 193 -14.21 7.73 -2.40
CA LYS A 193 -14.38 6.82 -3.55
C LYS A 193 -13.42 7.21 -4.67
N GLY A 194 -12.35 6.44 -4.87
CA GLY A 194 -11.36 6.69 -5.92
C GLY A 194 -9.93 6.71 -5.37
N TRP A 195 -9.13 7.61 -5.91
CA TRP A 195 -7.81 7.94 -5.36
C TRP A 195 -7.74 9.45 -5.12
N VAL A 196 -7.52 9.83 -3.86
CA VAL A 196 -7.30 11.22 -3.46
C VAL A 196 -6.05 11.79 -4.14
N HIS A 197 -6.04 13.10 -4.38
CA HIS A 197 -4.88 13.83 -4.86
C HIS A 197 -4.65 15.12 -4.08
N ASP A 198 -3.44 15.65 -4.18
CA ASP A 198 -3.08 16.94 -3.64
C ASP A 198 -3.59 18.11 -4.52
N PRO A 199 -3.42 19.37 -4.10
CA PRO A 199 -3.87 20.53 -4.88
C PRO A 199 -3.25 20.67 -6.28
N SER A 200 -2.15 19.97 -6.55
CA SER A 200 -1.45 19.97 -7.85
C SER A 200 -1.86 18.78 -8.73
N GLY A 201 -2.81 17.95 -8.28
CA GLY A 201 -3.30 16.78 -9.02
C GLY A 201 -2.43 15.53 -8.86
N ILE A 202 -1.45 15.54 -7.96
CA ILE A 202 -0.62 14.36 -7.67
C ILE A 202 -1.40 13.43 -6.75
N SER A 203 -1.64 12.19 -7.18
CA SER A 203 -2.32 11.20 -6.35
C SER A 203 -1.57 10.97 -5.04
N THR A 204 -2.29 10.84 -3.93
CA THR A 204 -1.67 10.68 -2.62
C THR A 204 -0.88 9.37 -2.54
N GLY A 205 0.39 9.44 -2.14
CA GLY A 205 1.23 8.24 -2.09
C GLY A 205 1.11 7.42 -0.79
N GLY A 206 0.72 8.07 0.31
CA GLY A 206 0.65 7.45 1.63
C GLY A 206 -0.66 6.76 1.97
N TRP A 207 -1.76 7.15 1.33
CA TRP A 207 -3.15 6.81 1.65
C TRP A 207 -4.05 7.27 0.49
N GLY A 208 -5.38 7.25 0.63
CA GLY A 208 -6.30 7.90 -0.31
C GLY A 208 -6.86 6.98 -1.39
N LEU A 209 -6.28 5.80 -1.58
CA LEU A 209 -6.78 4.81 -2.53
C LEU A 209 -7.96 4.03 -1.93
N THR A 210 -8.99 3.81 -2.75
CA THR A 210 -10.06 2.88 -2.46
C THR A 210 -10.00 1.65 -3.37
N LEU A 211 -10.15 0.46 -2.81
CA LEU A 211 -10.15 -0.80 -3.56
C LEU A 211 -11.34 -1.67 -3.15
N THR A 212 -11.81 -2.50 -4.06
CA THR A 212 -12.66 -3.64 -3.67
C THR A 212 -11.79 -4.76 -3.10
N VAL A 213 -12.38 -5.61 -2.27
CA VAL A 213 -11.69 -6.79 -1.72
C VAL A 213 -11.16 -7.70 -2.85
N LYS A 214 -11.90 -7.83 -3.96
CA LYS A 214 -11.45 -8.61 -5.13
C LYS A 214 -10.24 -7.99 -5.81
N ASP A 215 -10.20 -6.66 -5.91
CA ASP A 215 -9.07 -5.95 -6.53
C ASP A 215 -7.81 -6.03 -5.66
N MET A 216 -7.96 -5.95 -4.33
CA MET A 216 -6.88 -6.24 -3.38
C MET A 216 -6.29 -7.65 -3.59
N ALA A 217 -7.16 -8.66 -3.78
CA ALA A 217 -6.70 -10.03 -3.96
C ALA A 217 -6.00 -10.27 -5.32
N LYS A 218 -6.46 -9.61 -6.39
CA LYS A 218 -5.75 -9.63 -7.69
C LYS A 218 -4.33 -9.08 -7.56
N PHE A 219 -4.14 -7.99 -6.81
CA PHE A 219 -2.83 -7.43 -6.55
C PHE A 219 -1.95 -8.37 -5.71
N GLY A 220 -2.48 -8.98 -4.65
CA GLY A 220 -1.74 -10.00 -3.88
C GLY A 220 -1.35 -11.21 -4.73
N GLN A 221 -2.26 -11.69 -5.59
CA GLN A 221 -2.00 -12.82 -6.50
C GLN A 221 -0.95 -12.47 -7.56
N LEU A 222 -0.90 -11.23 -8.04
CA LEU A 222 0.17 -10.76 -8.92
C LEU A 222 1.55 -10.96 -8.27
N TYR A 223 1.68 -10.60 -6.99
CA TYR A 223 2.94 -10.76 -6.25
C TYR A 223 3.29 -12.25 -6.04
N LEU A 224 2.33 -13.08 -5.63
CA LEU A 224 2.55 -14.52 -5.50
C LEU A 224 2.96 -15.18 -6.83
N ASN A 225 2.45 -14.67 -7.96
CA ASN A 225 2.78 -15.14 -9.29
C ASN A 225 4.05 -14.48 -9.86
N GLU A 226 4.93 -13.95 -9.00
CA GLU A 226 6.18 -13.31 -9.39
C GLU A 226 6.00 -12.21 -10.46
N GLY A 227 4.88 -11.47 -10.37
CA GLY A 227 4.54 -10.36 -11.25
C GLY A 227 3.92 -10.77 -12.59
N ILE A 228 3.52 -12.03 -12.74
CA ILE A 228 2.86 -12.55 -13.95
C ILE A 228 1.34 -12.59 -13.77
N HIS A 229 0.62 -12.08 -14.78
CA HIS A 229 -0.82 -12.22 -14.90
C HIS A 229 -1.20 -12.66 -16.31
N ASN A 230 -1.97 -13.74 -16.46
CA ASN A 230 -2.39 -14.32 -17.75
C ASN A 230 -1.24 -14.48 -18.78
N GLY A 231 -0.07 -14.93 -18.30
CA GLY A 231 1.12 -15.14 -19.14
C GLY A 231 1.90 -13.87 -19.51
N LYS A 232 1.47 -12.69 -19.04
CA LYS A 232 2.17 -11.42 -19.25
C LYS A 232 2.90 -10.99 -17.97
N GLN A 233 4.17 -10.61 -18.09
CA GLN A 233 4.91 -9.96 -17.02
C GLN A 233 4.40 -8.51 -16.88
N ILE A 234 3.81 -8.19 -15.73
CA ILE A 234 3.33 -6.84 -15.39
C ILE A 234 4.38 -6.09 -14.57
N LEU A 235 5.01 -6.77 -13.61
CA LEU A 235 6.05 -6.25 -12.72
C LEU A 235 7.20 -7.25 -12.67
N SER A 236 8.46 -6.86 -12.82
CA SER A 236 9.56 -7.81 -12.94
C SER A 236 9.73 -8.72 -11.72
N LYS A 237 10.14 -9.97 -11.97
CA LYS A 237 10.47 -10.93 -10.91
C LYS A 237 11.57 -10.41 -9.96
N SER A 238 12.52 -9.64 -10.48
CA SER A 238 13.54 -8.96 -9.66
C SER A 238 12.90 -7.98 -8.69
N TRP A 239 11.96 -7.15 -9.15
CA TRP A 239 11.26 -6.21 -8.28
C TRP A 239 10.46 -6.93 -7.20
N ILE A 240 9.72 -7.98 -7.54
CA ILE A 240 8.99 -8.80 -6.55
C ILE A 240 9.96 -9.28 -5.47
N LYS A 241 11.06 -9.92 -5.87
CA LYS A 241 12.06 -10.46 -4.94
C LYS A 241 12.67 -9.36 -4.05
N GLU A 242 13.14 -8.27 -4.63
CA GLU A 242 13.79 -7.16 -3.90
C GLU A 242 12.80 -6.47 -2.96
N SER A 243 11.57 -6.25 -3.41
CA SER A 243 10.54 -5.55 -2.62
C SER A 243 10.02 -6.34 -1.44
N THR A 244 10.16 -7.66 -1.43
CA THR A 244 9.72 -8.54 -0.34
C THR A 244 10.86 -9.20 0.41
N GLU A 245 12.10 -8.71 0.26
CA GLU A 245 13.27 -9.32 0.91
C GLU A 245 13.32 -8.99 2.42
N MET A 246 13.33 -10.05 3.24
CA MET A 246 13.42 -9.93 4.70
C MET A 246 14.68 -9.17 5.13
N ASN A 247 14.51 -8.23 6.05
CA ASN A 247 15.61 -7.45 6.62
C ASN A 247 15.31 -7.08 8.08
N GLN A 248 16.29 -6.46 8.74
CA GLN A 248 16.22 -6.12 10.17
C GLN A 248 15.10 -5.15 10.53
N ASN A 249 14.66 -4.31 9.60
CA ASN A 249 13.56 -3.37 9.82
C ASN A 249 12.20 -4.03 9.64
N GLN A 250 12.14 -5.30 9.18
CA GLN A 250 10.90 -5.98 8.85
C GLN A 250 10.03 -5.16 7.87
N TYR A 251 10.69 -4.40 7.00
CA TYR A 251 10.07 -3.51 6.03
C TYR A 251 10.97 -3.36 4.80
N CYS A 252 10.46 -3.65 3.60
CA CYS A 252 11.19 -3.44 2.35
C CYS A 252 10.23 -2.93 1.28
N TYR A 253 10.67 -1.97 0.47
CA TYR A 253 9.91 -1.32 -0.61
C TYR A 253 8.40 -1.23 -0.36
N LEU A 254 8.05 -0.59 0.75
CA LEU A 254 6.68 -0.33 1.17
C LEU A 254 5.83 -1.56 1.53
N TRP A 255 6.46 -2.72 1.76
CA TRP A 255 5.88 -3.93 2.35
C TRP A 255 6.32 -4.10 3.80
N TRP A 256 5.39 -4.46 4.66
CA TRP A 256 5.71 -5.04 5.97
C TRP A 256 6.08 -6.50 5.79
N LEU A 257 7.11 -6.96 6.50
CA LEU A 257 7.64 -8.31 6.40
C LEU A 257 7.52 -8.98 7.75
N ARG A 258 7.11 -10.24 7.76
CA ARG A 258 6.94 -10.99 9.01
C ARG A 258 7.35 -12.44 8.80
N GLU A 259 8.08 -12.97 9.77
CA GLU A 259 8.35 -14.40 9.88
C GLU A 259 8.06 -14.84 11.31
N GLU A 260 7.16 -15.80 11.46
CA GLU A 260 6.74 -16.30 12.77
C GLU A 260 6.40 -17.78 12.66
N ASP A 261 6.88 -18.61 13.59
CA ASP A 261 6.75 -20.08 13.56
C ASP A 261 7.21 -20.72 12.23
N GLY A 262 8.22 -20.13 11.59
CA GLY A 262 8.77 -20.58 10.31
C GLY A 262 7.92 -20.21 9.09
N ILE A 263 6.85 -19.43 9.27
CA ILE A 263 5.97 -18.98 8.20
C ILE A 263 6.34 -17.55 7.81
N PHE A 264 6.88 -17.37 6.61
CA PHE A 264 7.18 -16.07 6.05
C PHE A 264 5.97 -15.45 5.33
N SER A 265 5.75 -14.17 5.55
CA SER A 265 4.71 -13.38 4.89
C SER A 265 5.16 -11.95 4.60
N TYR A 266 4.59 -11.37 3.55
CA TYR A 266 4.68 -9.93 3.29
C TYR A 266 3.27 -9.33 3.19
N CYS A 267 3.11 -8.16 3.81
CA CYS A 267 1.82 -7.55 4.07
C CYS A 267 1.79 -6.06 3.66
N ALA A 268 0.81 -5.69 2.85
CA ALA A 268 0.40 -4.30 2.71
C ALA A 268 -0.56 -4.04 3.88
N MET A 269 -0.24 -3.13 4.79
CA MET A 269 -1.05 -2.88 5.99
C MET A 269 -1.48 -1.41 6.05
N GLY A 270 -2.76 -1.19 6.31
CA GLY A 270 -3.38 0.11 6.49
C GLY A 270 -4.22 0.19 7.76
N ASP A 271 -4.40 1.41 8.26
CA ASP A 271 -5.20 1.70 9.45
C ASP A 271 -6.61 1.12 9.36
N GLY A 272 -7.21 0.84 10.51
CA GLY A 272 -8.44 0.06 10.61
C GLY A 272 -8.25 -1.44 10.45
N GLY A 273 -7.03 -1.92 10.19
CA GLY A 273 -6.76 -3.33 9.94
C GLY A 273 -7.08 -3.74 8.51
N ASN A 274 -6.91 -2.81 7.55
CA ASN A 274 -6.89 -3.11 6.13
C ASN A 274 -5.60 -3.88 5.81
N VAL A 275 -5.69 -5.04 5.15
CA VAL A 275 -4.50 -5.82 4.83
C VAL A 275 -4.61 -6.57 3.49
N ILE A 276 -3.47 -6.66 2.79
CA ILE A 276 -3.18 -7.66 1.76
C ILE A 276 -1.99 -8.46 2.28
N CYS A 277 -2.24 -9.67 2.77
CA CYS A 277 -1.21 -10.56 3.31
C CYS A 277 -0.97 -11.70 2.31
N CYS A 278 0.29 -11.88 1.91
CA CYS A 278 0.69 -12.99 1.06
C CYS A 278 1.60 -13.93 1.86
N VAL A 279 1.32 -15.24 1.78
CA VAL A 279 2.13 -16.30 2.40
C VAL A 279 2.62 -17.22 1.27
N PRO A 280 3.83 -17.01 0.74
CA PRO A 280 4.29 -17.68 -0.49
C PRO A 280 4.30 -19.20 -0.39
N GLU A 281 4.81 -19.75 0.71
CA GLU A 281 4.90 -21.19 0.95
C GLU A 281 3.54 -21.91 0.98
N LYS A 282 2.45 -21.16 1.19
CA LYS A 282 1.07 -21.68 1.18
C LYS A 282 0.29 -21.30 -0.08
N GLU A 283 0.92 -20.58 -1.02
CA GLU A 283 0.27 -19.98 -2.18
C GLU A 283 -1.02 -19.23 -1.79
N LEU A 284 -0.94 -18.48 -0.68
CA LEU A 284 -2.09 -17.89 0.01
C LEU A 284 -2.07 -16.36 -0.07
N VAL A 285 -3.21 -15.79 -0.43
CA VAL A 285 -3.52 -14.36 -0.26
C VAL A 285 -4.70 -14.23 0.69
N VAL A 286 -4.54 -13.48 1.78
CA VAL A 286 -5.63 -13.04 2.65
C VAL A 286 -5.80 -11.53 2.48
N VAL A 287 -7.00 -11.10 2.11
CA VAL A 287 -7.35 -9.69 2.05
C VAL A 287 -8.46 -9.36 3.01
N ILE A 288 -8.33 -8.25 3.71
CA ILE A 288 -9.31 -7.73 4.66
C ILE A 288 -9.47 -6.24 4.40
N ALA A 289 -10.70 -5.81 4.17
CA ALA A 289 -11.08 -4.41 4.15
C ALA A 289 -11.89 -4.07 5.41
N SER A 290 -11.55 -2.96 6.06
CA SER A 290 -12.13 -2.57 7.34
C SER A 290 -12.41 -1.06 7.40
N GLU A 291 -13.32 -0.66 8.28
CA GLU A 291 -13.49 0.73 8.69
C GLU A 291 -12.32 1.17 9.58
N VAL A 292 -11.84 2.40 9.38
CA VAL A 292 -10.76 2.97 10.19
C VAL A 292 -11.29 3.27 11.58
N ILE A 293 -10.74 2.58 12.58
CA ILE A 293 -11.02 2.81 14.00
C ILE A 293 -9.69 2.98 14.75
N PRO A 294 -9.68 3.71 15.88
CA PRO A 294 -8.53 3.72 16.78
C PRO A 294 -8.23 2.32 17.32
N ASN A 295 -6.94 2.00 17.48
CA ASN A 295 -6.47 0.75 18.12
C ASN A 295 -7.06 -0.53 17.51
N ALA A 296 -7.22 -0.58 16.18
CA ALA A 296 -7.64 -1.80 15.50
C ALA A 296 -6.67 -2.95 15.81
N GLU A 297 -7.23 -4.14 16.05
CA GLU A 297 -6.42 -5.33 16.30
C GLU A 297 -5.57 -5.72 15.09
N ASP A 298 -4.35 -6.19 15.35
CA ASP A 298 -3.49 -6.76 14.30
C ASP A 298 -4.17 -7.99 13.67
N ARG A 299 -4.37 -7.93 12.35
CA ARG A 299 -5.02 -9.01 11.59
C ARG A 299 -4.16 -10.27 11.49
N TRP A 300 -2.87 -10.19 11.83
CA TRP A 300 -2.02 -11.37 11.83
C TRP A 300 -2.53 -12.46 12.77
N LYS A 301 -3.08 -12.11 13.94
CA LYS A 301 -3.66 -13.09 14.87
C LYS A 301 -4.80 -13.87 14.21
N LEU A 302 -5.74 -13.17 13.56
CA LEU A 302 -6.82 -13.80 12.79
C LEU A 302 -6.27 -14.71 11.68
N ILE A 303 -5.28 -14.23 10.93
CA ILE A 303 -4.67 -15.00 9.84
C ILE A 303 -4.01 -16.26 10.38
N LYS A 304 -3.17 -16.13 11.41
CA LYS A 304 -2.36 -17.22 11.95
C LYS A 304 -3.15 -18.24 12.75
N GLU A 305 -4.03 -17.80 13.64
CA GLU A 305 -4.73 -18.69 14.57
C GLU A 305 -6.02 -19.24 13.98
N CYS A 306 -6.65 -18.50 13.07
CA CYS A 306 -7.89 -18.93 12.45
C CYS A 306 -7.64 -19.38 11.01
N ILE A 307 -7.11 -18.54 10.12
CA ILE A 307 -7.11 -18.86 8.68
C ILE A 307 -6.11 -19.97 8.32
N LEU A 308 -4.83 -19.87 8.72
CA LEU A 308 -3.79 -20.84 8.34
C LEU A 308 -4.12 -22.29 8.76
N PRO A 309 -4.61 -22.56 9.98
CA PRO A 309 -4.97 -23.93 10.40
C PRO A 309 -6.16 -24.52 9.63
N TYR A 310 -6.92 -23.69 8.89
CA TYR A 310 -8.05 -24.14 8.08
C TYR A 310 -7.68 -24.46 6.63
N LEU A 311 -6.50 -24.07 6.18
CA LEU A 311 -6.04 -24.36 4.82
C LEU A 311 -5.79 -25.85 4.67
N LYS A 312 -6.19 -26.39 3.52
CA LYS A 312 -5.83 -27.76 3.16
C LYS A 312 -4.41 -27.74 2.60
N ASP A 313 -3.62 -28.75 2.97
CA ASP A 313 -2.34 -29.03 2.30
C ASP A 313 -2.52 -29.38 0.82
#